data_AF-A0A7C6WI23-F1
#
_entry.id   AF-A0A7C6WI23-F1
#
_cell.length_a   1.000
_cell.length_b   1.000
_cell.length_c   1.000
_cell.angle_alpha   90.00
_cell.angle_beta   90.00
_cell.angle_gamma   90.00
#
_symmetry.space_group_name_H-M   'P 1'
#
loop_
_entity.id
_entity.type
_entity.pdbx_description
1 polymer ?
#
loop_
_entity_poly.entity_id
_entity_poly.type
_entity_poly.pdbx_seq_one_letter_code
_entity_poly.pdbx_strand_id
1 'polypeptide(L)'
;MHIDLVIITDEKLNIKTNNLNYQIFDSSHYLVDDYTLNTGITFDYLITSSLDALKHIDLLKDEDYIICNYFFQTSKEHIFFIGKENKSTKSIQEQLDTVIDFFNNN
;
A
#
# COMPACT_ATOMS: atom_id res chain seq x y z
N MET A 1 -13.02 -13.78 -3.84
CA MET A 1 -12.17 -14.04 -2.64
C MET A 1 -11.90 -12.69 -2.01
N HIS A 2 -11.96 -12.59 -0.68
CA HIS A 2 -11.79 -11.33 0.05
C HIS A 2 -10.65 -11.45 1.06
N ILE A 3 -9.85 -10.38 1.22
CA ILE A 3 -8.66 -10.32 2.07
C ILE A 3 -8.63 -8.96 2.78
N ASP A 4 -8.43 -8.93 4.09
CA ASP A 4 -8.44 -7.68 4.86
C ASP A 4 -7.31 -6.74 4.40
N LEU A 5 -6.08 -7.25 4.27
CA LEU A 5 -4.91 -6.47 3.86
C LEU A 5 -4.18 -7.09 2.66
N VAL A 6 -4.11 -6.36 1.56
CA VAL A 6 -3.25 -6.68 0.42
C VAL A 6 -1.94 -5.91 0.52
N ILE A 7 -0.82 -6.58 0.26
CA ILE A 7 0.49 -5.95 0.18
C ILE A 7 1.09 -6.23 -1.21
N ILE A 8 1.30 -5.21 -2.04
CA ILE A 8 1.92 -5.35 -3.37
C ILE A 8 3.33 -4.77 -3.33
N THR A 9 4.34 -5.64 -3.33
CA THR A 9 5.75 -5.23 -3.24
C THR A 9 6.69 -6.34 -3.73
N ASP A 10 7.79 -5.94 -4.36
CA ASP A 10 8.92 -6.84 -4.66
C ASP A 10 10.01 -6.79 -3.58
N GLU A 11 9.83 -5.94 -2.56
CA GLU A 11 10.79 -5.71 -1.49
C GLU A 11 10.68 -6.80 -0.42
N LYS A 12 11.83 -7.14 0.18
CA LYS A 12 11.86 -8.09 1.30
C LYS A 12 11.56 -7.36 2.61
N LEU A 13 10.29 -7.37 3.00
CA LEU A 13 9.80 -6.69 4.21
C LEU A 13 9.54 -7.66 5.37
N ASN A 14 9.79 -7.19 6.59
CA ASN A 14 9.40 -7.91 7.80
C ASN A 14 8.02 -7.43 8.26
N ILE A 15 6.98 -8.19 7.91
CA ILE A 15 5.59 -7.83 8.21
C ILE A 15 5.19 -8.45 9.54
N LYS A 16 4.85 -7.59 10.51
CA LYS A 16 4.40 -7.98 11.85
C LYS A 16 3.00 -7.41 12.13
N THR A 17 2.00 -7.91 11.43
CA THR A 17 0.59 -7.61 11.71
C THR A 17 -0.06 -8.76 12.47
N ASN A 18 -0.81 -8.45 13.53
CA ASN A 18 -1.44 -9.46 14.39
C ASN A 18 -2.95 -9.59 14.18
N ASN A 19 -3.58 -8.63 13.50
CA ASN A 19 -5.04 -8.46 13.53
C ASN A 19 -5.71 -8.52 12.15
N LEU A 20 -4.95 -8.62 11.06
CA LEU A 20 -5.47 -8.63 9.70
C LEU A 20 -4.98 -9.88 8.96
N ASN A 21 -5.91 -10.57 8.31
CA ASN A 21 -5.54 -11.55 7.31
C ASN A 21 -4.92 -10.80 6.12
N TYR A 22 -3.67 -11.11 5.79
CA TYR A 22 -2.96 -10.44 4.72
C TYR A 22 -2.41 -11.40 3.68
N GLN A 23 -2.28 -10.90 2.45
CA GLN A 23 -1.60 -11.60 1.37
C GLN A 23 -0.66 -10.66 0.63
N ILE A 24 0.54 -11.17 0.34
CA ILE A 24 1.58 -10.46 -0.40
C ILE A 24 1.52 -10.87 -1.87
N PHE A 25 1.64 -9.90 -2.76
CA PHE A 25 1.70 -10.05 -4.21
C PHE A 25 2.92 -9.30 -4.76
N ASP A 26 3.41 -9.76 -5.91
CA ASP A 26 4.46 -9.08 -6.67
C ASP A 26 3.90 -7.92 -7.52
N SER A 27 4.78 -7.14 -8.14
CA SER A 27 4.41 -6.00 -9.00
C SER A 27 3.65 -6.36 -10.29
N SER A 28 3.40 -7.64 -10.59
CA SER A 28 2.51 -8.01 -11.69
C SER A 28 1.02 -7.78 -11.37
N HIS A 29 0.70 -7.59 -10.09
CA HIS A 29 -0.64 -7.31 -9.59
C HIS A 29 -0.89 -5.81 -9.52
N TYR A 30 -2.11 -5.39 -9.88
CA TYR A 30 -2.48 -3.99 -9.91
C TYR A 30 -3.97 -3.79 -9.69
N LEU A 31 -4.33 -2.58 -9.29
CA LEU A 31 -5.70 -2.18 -9.08
C LEU A 31 -6.43 -1.93 -10.39
N VAL A 32 -7.61 -2.52 -10.53
CA VAL A 32 -8.58 -2.22 -11.59
C VAL A 32 -9.63 -1.19 -11.14
N ASP A 33 -9.84 -1.09 -9.83
CA ASP A 33 -10.59 -0.05 -9.13
C ASP A 33 -10.01 0.13 -7.71
N ASP A 34 -10.59 1.02 -6.90
CA ASP A 34 -10.06 1.40 -5.58
C ASP A 34 -9.92 0.20 -4.61
N TYR A 35 -10.65 -0.91 -4.80
CA TYR A 35 -10.69 -2.04 -3.86
C TYR A 35 -10.59 -3.43 -4.50
N THR A 36 -10.19 -3.51 -5.78
CA THR A 36 -10.13 -4.77 -6.54
C THR A 36 -8.84 -4.89 -7.35
N LEU A 37 -8.18 -6.04 -7.21
CA LEU A 37 -7.02 -6.42 -8.03
C LEU A 37 -7.45 -6.94 -9.41
N ASN A 38 -6.54 -6.90 -10.37
CA ASN A 38 -6.69 -7.50 -11.71
C ASN A 38 -7.00 -9.02 -11.70
N THR A 39 -6.80 -9.69 -10.57
CA THR A 39 -7.17 -11.10 -10.35
C THR A 39 -8.60 -11.30 -9.86
N GLY A 40 -9.35 -10.22 -9.60
CA GLY A 40 -10.71 -10.25 -9.03
C GLY A 40 -10.74 -10.42 -7.50
N ILE A 41 -9.59 -10.26 -6.83
CA ILE A 41 -9.49 -10.26 -5.37
C ILE A 41 -9.92 -8.88 -4.86
N THR A 42 -10.86 -8.86 -3.91
CA THR A 42 -11.31 -7.64 -3.23
C THR A 42 -10.64 -7.52 -1.86
N PHE A 43 -10.44 -6.30 -1.37
CA PHE A 43 -9.77 -6.07 -0.09
C PHE A 43 -10.26 -4.80 0.63
N ASP A 44 -9.94 -4.69 1.93
CA ASP A 44 -10.26 -3.49 2.73
C ASP A 44 -9.10 -2.48 2.71
N TYR A 45 -7.86 -2.95 2.82
CA TYR A 45 -6.64 -2.13 2.85
C TYR A 45 -5.59 -2.59 1.84
N LEU A 46 -4.87 -1.63 1.28
CA LEU A 46 -3.71 -1.87 0.42
C LEU A 46 -2.46 -1.17 0.97
N ILE A 47 -1.36 -1.90 1.10
CA ILE A 47 -0.01 -1.32 1.16
C ILE A 47 0.70 -1.64 -0.14
N THR A 48 1.30 -0.66 -0.79
CA THR A 48 2.14 -0.94 -1.96
C THR A 48 3.39 -0.09 -2.03
N SER A 49 4.44 -0.67 -2.60
CA SER A 49 5.65 0.04 -3.01
C SER A 49 5.82 0.08 -4.54
N SER A 50 4.80 -0.33 -5.27
CA SER A 50 4.83 -0.46 -6.73
C SER A 50 3.94 0.62 -7.34
N LEU A 51 4.54 1.48 -8.17
CA LEU A 51 3.77 2.46 -8.95
C LEU A 51 2.83 1.76 -9.95
N ASP A 52 3.24 0.61 -10.47
CA ASP A 52 2.44 -0.18 -11.41
C ASP A 52 1.17 -0.72 -10.77
N ALA A 53 1.21 -1.00 -9.46
CA ALA A 53 0.02 -1.40 -8.72
C ALA A 53 -1.08 -0.33 -8.72
N LEU A 54 -0.69 0.94 -8.88
CA LEU A 54 -1.54 2.12 -8.80
C LEU A 54 -1.79 2.78 -10.17
N LYS A 55 -1.35 2.16 -11.28
CA LYS A 55 -1.36 2.76 -12.63
C LYS A 55 -2.73 3.21 -13.15
N HIS A 56 -3.82 2.68 -12.60
CA HIS A 56 -5.20 3.02 -12.98
C HIS A 56 -5.94 3.83 -11.90
N ILE A 57 -5.28 4.17 -10.81
CA ILE A 57 -5.87 4.93 -9.71
C ILE A 57 -5.46 6.40 -9.86
N ASP A 58 -6.45 7.27 -9.79
CA ASP A 58 -6.23 8.71 -9.79
C ASP A 58 -5.77 9.17 -8.40
N LEU A 59 -4.48 9.50 -8.30
CA LEU A 59 -3.79 9.87 -7.05
C LEU A 59 -3.26 11.29 -7.15
N LEU A 60 -3.26 12.00 -6.02
CA LEU A 60 -2.55 13.27 -5.91
C LEU A 60 -1.04 13.04 -6.01
N LYS A 61 -0.42 13.71 -6.98
CA LYS A 61 1.02 13.64 -7.25
C LYS A 61 1.64 15.03 -7.29
N ASP A 62 2.90 15.10 -6.88
CA ASP A 62 3.78 16.25 -7.06
C ASP A 62 4.97 15.77 -7.90
N GLU A 63 4.96 16.10 -9.20
CA GLU A 63 5.85 15.52 -10.21
C GLU A 63 5.79 13.98 -10.21
N ASP A 64 6.92 13.31 -9.96
CA ASP A 64 7.04 11.85 -9.93
C ASP A 64 6.68 11.25 -8.55
N TYR A 65 6.22 12.07 -7.60
CA TYR A 65 6.01 11.64 -6.22
C TYR A 65 4.53 11.54 -5.86
N ILE A 66 4.16 10.46 -5.17
CA ILE A 66 2.83 10.29 -4.59
C ILE A 66 2.75 11.08 -3.29
N ILE A 67 1.74 11.93 -3.18
CA ILE A 67 1.50 12.70 -1.95
C ILE A 67 0.81 11.78 -0.95
N CYS A 68 1.47 11.56 0.19
CA CYS A 68 0.93 10.81 1.31
C CYS A 68 0.81 11.66 2.58
N ASN A 69 -0.06 11.25 3.50
CA ASN A 69 -0.12 11.80 4.85
C ASN A 69 0.99 11.22 5.76
N TYR A 70 0.98 11.59 7.05
CA TYR A 70 1.95 11.11 8.04
C TYR A 70 2.01 9.58 8.18
N PHE A 71 0.90 8.89 7.94
CA PHE A 71 0.77 7.43 7.99
C PHE A 71 1.04 6.77 6.63
N PHE A 72 1.56 7.52 5.65
CA PHE A 72 1.79 7.02 4.29
C PHE A 72 0.52 6.66 3.51
N GLN A 73 -0.67 7.08 3.97
CA GLN A 73 -1.90 6.95 3.21
C GLN A 73 -1.90 7.97 2.07
N THR A 74 -2.27 7.50 0.87
CA THR A 74 -2.41 8.33 -0.32
C THR A 74 -3.67 9.22 -0.24
N SER A 75 -3.99 9.95 -1.31
CA SER A 75 -5.26 10.68 -1.44
C SER A 75 -6.51 9.78 -1.49
N LYS A 76 -6.33 8.46 -1.62
CA LYS A 76 -7.39 7.46 -1.59
C LYS A 76 -7.48 6.83 -0.21
N GLU A 77 -8.70 6.61 0.25
CA GLU A 77 -8.93 5.95 1.53
C GLU A 77 -8.41 4.51 1.51
N HIS A 78 -7.74 4.12 2.60
CA HIS A 78 -7.23 2.76 2.82
C HIS A 78 -6.13 2.28 1.85
N ILE A 79 -5.62 3.16 0.98
CA ILE A 79 -4.48 2.89 0.10
C ILE A 79 -3.25 3.60 0.65
N PHE A 80 -2.25 2.81 1.03
CA PHE A 80 -0.98 3.24 1.60
C PHE A 80 0.16 3.00 0.62
N PHE A 81 1.02 4.01 0.45
CA PHE A 81 2.18 3.92 -0.43
C PHE A 81 3.48 4.12 0.35
N ILE A 82 4.33 3.09 0.32
CA ILE A 82 5.65 3.09 0.94
C ILE A 82 6.73 3.02 -0.13
N GLY A 83 7.86 3.70 0.04
CA GLY A 83 8.93 3.75 -0.95
C GLY A 83 9.61 5.10 -0.99
N LYS A 84 10.48 5.30 -1.98
CA LYS A 84 11.19 6.58 -2.18
C LYS A 84 10.29 7.62 -2.88
N GLU A 85 9.29 7.14 -3.60
CA GLU A 85 8.37 7.92 -4.42
C GLU A 85 7.32 8.67 -3.57
N ASN A 86 7.35 8.60 -2.23
CA ASN A 86 6.56 9.46 -1.34
C ASN A 86 7.37 10.57 -0.65
N LYS A 87 8.60 10.85 -1.11
CA LYS A 87 9.54 11.85 -0.55
C LYS A 87 9.93 11.64 0.92
N SER A 88 9.61 10.51 1.53
CA SER A 88 10.01 10.21 2.89
C SER A 88 11.52 9.96 3.00
N THR A 89 12.14 10.47 4.06
CA THR A 89 13.53 10.13 4.41
C THR A 89 13.64 8.82 5.20
N LYS A 90 12.51 8.24 5.62
CA LYS A 90 12.46 6.96 6.33
C LYS A 90 12.77 5.81 5.37
N SER A 91 13.46 4.78 5.84
CA SER A 91 13.61 3.53 5.11
C SER A 91 12.25 2.87 4.86
N ILE A 92 12.13 2.07 3.80
CA ILE A 92 10.87 1.42 3.46
C ILE A 92 10.31 0.55 4.60
N GLN A 93 11.17 -0.08 5.40
CA GLN A 93 10.75 -0.83 6.58
C GLN A 93 10.17 0.08 7.67
N GLU A 94 10.79 1.22 7.97
CA GLU A 94 10.25 2.19 8.93
C GLU A 94 8.92 2.80 8.46
N GLN A 95 8.74 2.95 7.13
CA GLN A 95 7.47 3.37 6.56
C GLN A 95 6.40 2.29 6.75
N LEU A 96 6.71 1.02 6.44
CA LEU A 96 5.82 -0.11 6.70
C LEU A 96 5.42 -0.17 8.18
N ASP A 97 6.40 -0.08 9.10
CA ASP A 97 6.14 -0.12 10.53
C ASP A 97 5.17 0.99 10.96
N THR A 98 5.29 2.20 10.38
CA THR A 98 4.36 3.31 10.63
C THR A 98 2.93 2.99 10.17
N VAL A 99 2.77 2.31 9.03
CA VAL A 99 1.45 1.90 8.53
C VAL A 99 0.86 0.78 9.39
N ILE A 100 1.67 -0.19 9.80
CA ILE A 100 1.24 -1.28 10.68
C ILE A 100 0.83 -0.74 12.06
N ASP A 101 1.56 0.24 12.59
CA ASP A 101 1.18 0.94 13.82
C ASP A 101 -0.17 1.66 13.69
N PHE A 102 -0.49 2.22 12.52
CA PHE A 102 -1.81 2.79 12.25
C PHE A 102 -2.93 1.74 12.37
N PHE A 103 -2.72 0.53 11.87
CA PHE A 103 -3.70 -0.56 11.98
C PHE A 103 -3.81 -1.16 13.38
N ASN A 104 -2.74 -1.14 14.18
CA ASN A 104 -2.78 -1.67 15.54
C ASN A 104 -3.46 -0.72 16.53
N ASN A 105 -3.54 0.57 16.20
CA ASN A 105 -4.10 1.61 17.07
C ASN A 105 -5.53 2.06 16.70
N ASN A 106 -6.10 1.53 15.61
CA ASN A 106 -7.49 1.75 15.18
C ASN A 106 -8.25 0.43 15.19
#